data_AF-A0A9P9NSW5-F1
#
_entry.id   AF-A0A9P9NSW5-F1
#
_cell.length_a   1.000
_cell.length_b   1.000
_cell.length_c   1.000
_cell.angle_alpha   90.00
_cell.angle_beta   90.00
_cell.angle_gamma   90.00
#
_symmetry.space_group_name_H-M   'P 1'
#
loop_
_entity.id
_entity.type
_entity.pdbx_description
1 polymer ?
#
loop_
_entity_poly.entity_id
_entity_poly.type
_entity_poly.pdbx_seq_one_letter_code
_entity_poly.pdbx_strand_id
1 'polypeptide(L)' 'IVKTAAVALNPTDWKHIDFLASPGATVGCDYSGTVEQVGAAVTTGLKIGDRVMGL' A
#
# COMPACT_ATOMS: atom_id res chain seq x y z
N ILE A 1 9.55 -0.24 -1.31
CA ILE A 1 8.57 -0.18 -2.42
C ILE A 1 8.03 -1.57 -2.66
N VAL A 2 6.71 -1.69 -2.77
CA VAL A 2 6.04 -2.93 -3.13
C VAL A 2 5.36 -2.73 -4.48
N LYS A 3 5.54 -3.68 -5.39
CA LYS A 3 4.71 -3.80 -6.58
C LYS A 3 3.37 -4.40 -6.17
N THR A 4 2.37 -3.55 -6.07
CA THR A 4 1.02 -3.96 -5.72
C THR A 4 0.45 -4.90 -6.78
N ALA A 5 -0.03 -6.07 -6.35
CA ALA A 5 -0.73 -7.03 -7.18
C ALA A 5 -2.25 -6.93 -7.01
N ALA A 6 -2.71 -6.63 -5.78
CA ALA A 6 -4.12 -6.42 -5.48
C ALA A 6 -4.29 -5.43 -4.33
N VAL A 7 -5.45 -4.79 -4.28
CA VAL A 7 -5.92 -3.92 -3.19
C VAL A 7 -7.29 -4.41 -2.74
N ALA A 8 -7.60 -4.21 -1.45
CA ALA A 8 -8.95 -4.49 -0.95
C ALA A 8 -9.82 -3.24 -1.06
N LEU A 9 -11.11 -3.44 -1.38
CA LEU A 9 -12.12 -2.39 -1.28
C LEU A 9 -12.71 -2.40 0.13
N ASN A 10 -12.71 -1.23 0.76
CA ASN A 10 -13.15 -1.02 2.12
C ASN A 10 -14.28 0.02 2.17
N PRO A 11 -15.16 -0.03 3.18
CA PRO A 11 -16.17 1.02 3.40
C PRO A 11 -15.60 2.42 3.61
N THR A 12 -14.29 2.54 3.85
CA THR A 12 -13.62 3.83 4.02
C THR A 12 -13.32 4.51 2.68
N ASP A 13 -13.16 3.75 1.60
CA ASP A 13 -12.62 4.28 0.34
C ASP A 13 -13.56 5.32 -0.28
N TRP A 14 -14.85 5.01 -0.40
CA TRP A 14 -15.82 5.95 -0.94
C TRP A 14 -15.94 7.21 -0.08
N LYS A 15 -15.84 7.08 1.25
CA LYS A 15 -15.87 8.23 2.16
C LYS A 15 -14.66 9.13 1.97
N HIS A 16 -13.49 8.53 1.73
CA HIS A 16 -12.27 9.27 1.46
C HIS A 16 -12.32 9.98 0.11
N ILE A 17 -12.81 9.32 -0.93
CA ILE A 17 -12.98 9.93 -2.26
C ILE A 17 -13.90 11.15 -2.18
N ASP A 18 -15.03 11.03 -1.50
CA ASP A 18 -16.07 12.06 -1.56
C ASP A 18 -15.94 13.16 -0.50
N PHE A 19 -15.36 12.85 0.68
CA PHE A 19 -15.47 13.74 1.84
C PHE A 19 -14.19 13.96 2.65
N LEU A 20 -13.24 13.01 2.67
CA LEU A 20 -12.15 13.04 3.67
C LEU A 20 -10.75 13.25 3.10
N ALA A 21 -10.48 12.83 1.86
CA ALA A 21 -9.15 12.95 1.27
C ALA A 21 -8.91 14.35 0.70
N SER A 22 -7.68 14.83 0.82
CA SER A 22 -7.25 16.05 0.13
C SER A 22 -7.33 15.87 -1.39
N PRO A 23 -7.71 16.92 -2.16
CA PRO A 23 -7.70 16.87 -3.61
C PRO A 23 -6.35 16.39 -4.17
N GLY A 24 -6.40 15.39 -5.05
CA GLY A 24 -5.21 14.79 -5.68
C GLY A 24 -4.56 13.63 -4.91
N ALA A 25 -5.10 13.25 -3.74
CA ALA A 25 -4.64 12.06 -3.04
C ALA A 25 -5.05 10.76 -3.76
N THR A 26 -4.19 9.75 -3.71
CA THR A 26 -4.55 8.37 -4.09
C THR A 26 -5.24 7.69 -2.92
N VAL A 27 -6.45 7.17 -3.13
CA VAL A 27 -7.23 6.46 -2.10
C VAL A 27 -6.98 4.95 -2.14
N GLY A 28 -6.88 4.36 -0.95
CA GLY A 28 -6.72 2.93 -0.71
C GLY A 28 -5.91 2.70 0.56
N CYS A 29 -6.35 1.76 1.40
CA CYS A 29 -5.72 1.48 2.69
C CYS A 29 -5.28 0.03 2.85
N ASP A 30 -5.37 -0.83 1.85
CA ASP A 30 -4.91 -2.22 1.96
C ASP A 30 -4.31 -2.67 0.65
N TYR A 31 -3.23 -3.44 0.74
CA TYR A 31 -2.56 -4.00 -0.43
C TYR A 31 -1.95 -5.37 -0.16
N SER A 32 -1.71 -6.10 -1.25
CA SER A 32 -0.78 -7.22 -1.30
C SER A 32 0.08 -7.12 -2.55
N GLY A 33 1.32 -7.61 -2.48
CA GLY A 33 2.25 -7.49 -3.59
C GLY A 33 3.62 -8.09 -3.31
N THR A 34 4.57 -7.71 -4.15
CA THR A 34 5.97 -8.18 -4.08
C THR A 34 6.91 -7.02 -3.81
N VAL A 35 7.85 -7.17 -2.87
CA VAL A 35 8.87 -6.16 -2.58
C VAL A 35 9.77 -5.97 -3.80
N GLU A 36 9.79 -4.77 -4.40
CA GLU A 36 10.69 -4.44 -5.52
C GLU A 36 11.96 -3.70 -5.03
N GLN A 37 11.85 -2.94 -3.94
CA GLN A 37 12.99 -2.21 -3.38
C GLN A 37 12.89 -2.13 -1.86
N VAL A 38 14.04 -2.26 -1.18
CA VAL A 38 14.19 -2.07 0.26
C VAL A 38 15.11 -0.87 0.49
N GLY A 39 14.66 0.09 1.30
CA GLY A 39 15.46 1.28 1.62
C GLY A 39 16.61 0.96 2.58
N ALA A 40 17.69 1.72 2.52
CA ALA A 40 18.90 1.47 3.32
C ALA A 40 18.68 1.54 4.85
N ALA A 41 17.66 2.28 5.31
CA ALA A 41 17.30 2.39 6.72
C ALA A 41 16.38 1.27 7.22
N VAL A 42 15.91 0.38 6.34
CA VAL A 42 15.05 -0.74 6.74
C VAL A 42 15.93 -1.80 7.41
N THR A 43 15.69 -2.02 8.70
CA THR A 43 16.42 -2.99 9.52
C THR A 43 15.66 -4.30 9.71
N THR A 44 14.46 -4.42 9.15
CA THR A 44 13.72 -5.67 9.14
C THR A 44 14.37 -6.66 8.18
N GLY A 45 14.04 -7.95 8.32
CA GLY A 45 14.55 -9.00 7.45
C GLY A 45 14.01 -8.99 6.01
N LEU A 46 13.21 -7.98 5.63
CA LEU A 46 12.56 -7.87 4.31
C LEU A 46 13.58 -7.85 3.17
N LYS A 47 13.27 -8.57 2.10
CA LYS A 47 14.11 -8.71 0.92
C LYS A 47 13.33 -8.43 -0.34
N ILE A 48 14.04 -7.99 -1.38
CA ILE A 48 13.48 -7.92 -2.74
C ILE A 48 12.99 -9.32 -3.13
N GLY A 49 11.76 -9.41 -3.65
CA GLY A 49 11.09 -10.65 -4.01
C GLY A 49 10.13 -11.22 -2.95
N ASP A 50 10.17 -10.71 -1.72
CA ASP A 50 9.22 -11.15 -0.68
C ASP A 50 7.77 -10.82 -1.07
N ARG A 51 6.86 -11.76 -0.80
CA ARG A 51 5.41 -11.51 -0.89
C ARG A 51 4.93 -10.92 0.43
N VAL A 52 4.28 -9.76 0.37
CA VAL A 52 3.86 -9.00 1.54
C VAL A 52 2.42 -8.51 1.39
N MET A 53 1.81 -8.21 2.53
CA MET A 53 0.53 -7.53 2.65
C MET A 53 0.65 -6.44 3.71
N GLY A 54 -0.16 -5.38 3.59
CA GLY A 54 -0.15 -4.28 4.55
C GLY A 54 -1.33 -3.34 4.37
N LEU A 55 -1.43 -2.41 5.32
CA LEU A 55 -2.36 -1.30 5.34
C LEU A 55 -1.60 0.02 5.09
#